data_AF-A0A9X2SMF4-F1
#
_entry.id   AF-A0A9X2SMF4-F1
#
_cell.length_a   1.000
_cell.length_b   1.000
_cell.length_c   1.000
_cell.angle_alpha   90.00
_cell.angle_beta   90.00
_cell.angle_gamma   90.00
#
_symmetry.space_group_name_H-M   'P 1'
#
loop_
_entity.id
_entity.type
_entity.pdbx_description
1 polymer ?
#
loop_
_entity_poly.entity_id
_entity_poly.type
_entity_poly.pdbx_seq_one_letter_code
_entity_poly.pdbx_strand_id
1 'polypeptide(L)'
;MTSKRTAWTAASLGLLTAAGLMLTAPGAWADGQPTARELLDKCDNGTDSCVFHPAGPPEEHTGAGHQVGEAAFNCTGDLQRSTVNWSDTTGESNSFGVSLSAEYGFSEVFKVSIETSYQHTWESSHTEGQATNVDVRPGEKGWVERAPKMQKVHGTYEMHFPDKFYDHYIWYQDFDADGPVPGSTGDITQHTAPMTDQERSEHCG
;
A
#
# COMPACT_ATOMS: atom_id res chain seq x y z
N MET A 1 -9.61 -81.18 17.05
CA MET A 1 -10.46 -81.99 16.16
C MET A 1 -11.65 -81.15 15.71
N THR A 2 -11.79 -81.10 14.40
CA THR A 2 -12.90 -80.64 13.56
C THR A 2 -14.29 -80.88 14.12
N SER A 3 -15.20 -79.91 13.98
CA SER A 3 -16.54 -80.05 13.35
C SER A 3 -17.38 -78.80 13.66
N LYS A 4 -17.60 -77.89 12.71
CA LYS A 4 -18.72 -77.82 11.75
C LYS A 4 -20.14 -77.86 12.36
N ARG A 5 -20.72 -76.65 12.38
CA ARG A 5 -22.03 -76.21 11.83
C ARG A 5 -23.31 -76.92 12.33
N THR A 6 -24.22 -76.12 12.90
CA THR A 6 -25.61 -76.05 12.41
C THR A 6 -26.25 -74.70 12.74
N ALA A 7 -26.76 -74.03 11.70
CA ALA A 7 -27.51 -72.78 11.77
C ALA A 7 -29.01 -73.09 11.84
N TRP A 8 -29.75 -72.42 12.74
CA TRP A 8 -31.21 -72.43 12.76
C TRP A 8 -31.76 -71.00 12.86
N THR A 9 -32.62 -70.70 11.88
CA THR A 9 -33.81 -69.83 11.89
C THR A 9 -33.68 -68.32 12.07
N ALA A 10 -34.10 -67.64 10.99
CA ALA A 10 -34.35 -66.23 10.85
C ALA A 10 -35.55 -65.73 11.68
N ALA A 11 -35.42 -64.52 12.20
CA ALA A 11 -36.54 -63.64 12.51
C ALA A 11 -36.15 -62.23 12.04
N SER A 12 -36.88 -61.76 11.03
CA SER A 12 -36.80 -60.43 10.45
C SER A 12 -37.72 -59.47 11.20
N LEU A 13 -37.23 -58.30 11.63
CA LEU A 13 -38.01 -57.06 11.66
C LEU A 13 -37.05 -55.86 11.79
N GLY A 14 -37.16 -54.95 10.82
CA GLY A 14 -36.18 -53.91 10.55
C GLY A 14 -36.20 -52.74 11.51
N LEU A 15 -35.07 -52.04 11.53
CA LEU A 15 -34.99 -50.61 11.86
C LEU A 15 -34.25 -49.90 10.73
N LEU A 16 -34.89 -48.84 10.24
CA LEU A 16 -34.44 -47.95 9.19
C LEU A 16 -33.08 -47.33 9.54
N THR A 17 -32.12 -47.50 8.65
CA THR A 17 -30.85 -46.79 8.63
C THR A 17 -31.07 -45.34 8.21
N ALA A 18 -30.99 -44.40 9.15
CA ALA A 18 -30.69 -43.01 8.85
C ALA A 18 -29.26 -42.72 9.33
N ALA A 19 -28.28 -43.23 8.59
CA ALA A 19 -26.91 -42.73 8.67
C ALA A 19 -26.92 -41.34 8.01
N GLY A 20 -27.12 -40.31 8.83
CA GLY A 20 -26.90 -38.92 8.44
C GLY A 20 -25.42 -38.74 8.11
N LEU A 21 -25.07 -38.95 6.84
CA LEU A 21 -23.85 -38.39 6.27
C LEU A 21 -23.99 -36.88 6.37
N MET A 22 -23.40 -36.29 7.42
CA MET A 22 -23.03 -34.88 7.41
C MET A 22 -21.99 -34.73 6.30
N LEU A 23 -22.46 -34.49 5.08
CA LEU A 23 -21.67 -33.88 4.03
C LEU A 23 -21.31 -32.49 4.54
N THR A 24 -20.18 -32.37 5.24
CA THR A 24 -19.49 -31.09 5.32
C THR A 24 -19.02 -30.80 3.90
N ALA A 25 -19.89 -30.15 3.12
CA ALA A 25 -19.48 -29.59 1.85
C ALA A 25 -18.26 -28.71 2.14
N PRO A 26 -17.09 -28.97 1.53
CA PRO A 26 -16.06 -27.95 1.50
C PRO A 26 -16.73 -26.71 0.89
N GLY A 27 -16.70 -25.58 1.61
CA GLY A 27 -17.22 -24.33 1.08
C GLY A 27 -16.61 -24.10 -0.28
N ALA A 28 -17.42 -24.17 -1.32
CA ALA A 28 -17.03 -23.76 -2.66
C ALA A 28 -16.90 -22.23 -2.61
N TRP A 29 -15.72 -21.74 -2.27
CA TRP A 29 -15.32 -20.40 -2.66
C TRP A 29 -15.13 -20.52 -4.18
N ALA A 30 -16.15 -20.12 -4.93
CA ALA A 30 -16.06 -20.11 -6.37
C ALA A 30 -14.93 -19.16 -6.80
N ASP A 31 -14.14 -19.58 -7.80
CA ASP A 31 -13.32 -18.75 -8.69
C ASP A 31 -14.19 -17.72 -9.48
N GLY A 32 -15.09 -17.00 -8.81
CA GLY A 32 -16.22 -16.31 -9.44
C GLY A 32 -16.65 -15.01 -8.80
N GLN A 33 -15.78 -14.35 -8.02
CA GLN A 33 -15.97 -12.96 -7.61
C GLN A 33 -14.92 -12.08 -8.30
N PRO A 34 -15.27 -10.85 -8.69
CA PRO A 34 -14.29 -9.94 -9.25
C PRO A 34 -13.28 -9.56 -8.18
N THR A 35 -12.04 -9.35 -8.59
CA THR A 35 -11.03 -8.73 -7.75
C THR A 35 -11.40 -7.26 -7.48
N ALA A 36 -10.89 -6.71 -6.37
CA ALA A 36 -11.07 -5.29 -6.06
C ALA A 36 -10.62 -4.36 -7.21
N ARG A 37 -9.52 -4.72 -7.87
CA ARG A 37 -9.01 -3.99 -9.03
C ARG A 37 -9.96 -4.08 -10.22
N GLU A 38 -10.46 -5.27 -10.53
CA GLU A 38 -11.45 -5.44 -11.61
C GLU A 38 -12.73 -4.65 -11.35
N LEU A 39 -13.15 -4.49 -10.09
CA LEU A 39 -14.29 -3.63 -9.74
C LEU A 39 -13.99 -2.16 -10.02
N LEU A 40 -12.86 -1.64 -9.52
CA LEU A 40 -12.51 -0.23 -9.64
C LEU A 40 -12.17 0.18 -11.09
N ASP A 41 -11.63 -0.73 -11.89
CA ASP A 41 -11.44 -0.53 -13.33
C ASP A 41 -12.78 -0.30 -14.07
N LYS A 42 -13.93 -0.65 -13.48
CA LYS A 42 -15.26 -0.40 -14.04
C LYS A 42 -15.84 0.97 -13.73
N CYS A 43 -15.22 1.75 -12.84
CA CYS A 43 -15.74 3.04 -12.42
C CYS A 43 -15.91 4.06 -13.56
N ASP A 44 -15.07 4.01 -14.60
CA ASP A 44 -15.14 4.93 -15.76
C ASP A 44 -15.58 4.24 -17.07
N ASN A 45 -15.83 2.91 -17.06
CA ASN A 45 -16.09 2.15 -18.29
C ASN A 45 -17.14 1.04 -18.18
N GLY A 46 -17.91 0.99 -17.09
CA GLY A 46 -18.93 -0.05 -16.90
C GLY A 46 -20.00 0.21 -15.85
N THR A 47 -19.89 1.28 -15.07
CA THR A 47 -20.86 1.67 -14.04
C THR A 47 -21.65 2.91 -14.44
N ASP A 48 -22.92 3.00 -14.01
CA ASP A 48 -23.72 4.22 -14.08
C ASP A 48 -23.27 5.25 -13.03
N SER A 49 -22.74 4.77 -11.90
CA SER A 49 -22.13 5.61 -10.87
C SER A 49 -20.99 4.86 -10.17
N CYS A 50 -19.94 5.59 -9.82
CA CYS A 50 -18.88 5.15 -8.94
C CYS A 50 -18.56 6.30 -7.99
N VAL A 51 -19.00 6.16 -6.73
CA VAL A 51 -18.95 7.22 -5.72
C VAL A 51 -18.04 6.78 -4.59
N PHE A 52 -17.04 7.59 -4.27
CA PHE A 52 -16.24 7.39 -3.07
C PHE A 52 -16.94 7.96 -1.85
N HIS A 53 -17.06 7.16 -0.80
CA HIS A 53 -17.57 7.57 0.50
C HIS A 53 -16.43 7.62 1.53
N PRO A 54 -15.95 8.82 1.91
CA PRO A 54 -14.93 9.01 2.92
C PRO A 54 -15.26 8.37 4.26
N ALA A 55 -14.29 7.66 4.84
CA ALA A 55 -14.33 7.17 6.21
C ALA A 55 -13.68 8.17 7.19
N GLY A 56 -13.95 9.47 7.02
CA GLY A 56 -13.39 10.55 7.84
C GLY A 56 -12.52 11.53 7.05
N PRO A 57 -11.90 12.53 7.72
CA PRO A 57 -10.95 13.44 7.07
C PRO A 57 -9.63 12.75 6.75
N PRO A 58 -8.79 13.31 5.85
CA PRO A 58 -7.45 12.81 5.60
C PRO A 58 -6.57 12.86 6.86
N GLU A 59 -5.77 11.83 7.06
CA GLU A 59 -4.85 11.71 8.19
C GLU A 59 -3.41 12.00 7.76
N GLU A 60 -2.85 13.10 8.25
CA GLU A 60 -1.45 13.42 7.98
C GLU A 60 -0.48 12.65 8.86
N HIS A 61 0.65 12.23 8.30
CA HIS A 61 1.75 11.62 9.03
C HIS A 61 3.10 11.94 8.38
N THR A 62 4.19 11.63 9.08
CA THR A 62 5.55 11.75 8.56
C THR A 62 6.00 10.39 8.01
N GLY A 63 6.45 10.37 6.77
CA GLY A 63 7.02 9.19 6.13
C GLY A 63 8.39 8.80 6.72
N ALA A 64 8.97 7.72 6.21
CA ALA A 64 10.28 7.27 6.66
C ALA A 64 11.38 8.25 6.22
N GLY A 65 12.21 8.67 7.20
CA GLY A 65 13.42 9.43 6.94
C GLY A 65 14.46 8.59 6.20
N HIS A 66 15.07 9.16 5.16
CA HIS A 66 16.14 8.52 4.42
C HIS A 66 17.13 9.55 3.89
N GLN A 67 18.36 9.11 3.62
CA GLN A 67 19.40 9.99 3.11
C GLN A 67 19.03 10.51 1.71
N VAL A 68 19.19 11.82 1.52
CA VAL A 68 18.99 12.51 0.25
C VAL A 68 20.30 13.18 -0.19
N GLY A 69 20.64 13.03 -1.46
CA GLY A 69 21.92 13.47 -2.00
C GLY A 69 23.12 12.66 -1.49
N GLU A 70 24.30 13.05 -1.96
CA GLU A 70 25.57 12.42 -1.56
C GLU A 70 26.04 12.96 -0.21
N ALA A 71 26.66 12.10 0.59
CA ALA A 71 27.31 12.51 1.82
C ALA A 71 28.57 13.35 1.52
N ALA A 72 28.82 14.37 2.33
CA ALA A 72 30.03 15.16 2.31
C ALA A 72 31.07 14.59 3.26
N PHE A 73 32.29 14.35 2.79
CA PHE A 73 33.38 13.78 3.58
C PHE A 73 34.42 14.85 3.93
N ASN A 74 34.78 14.97 5.21
CA ASN A 74 35.82 15.89 5.63
C ASN A 74 37.12 15.13 5.96
N CYS A 75 38.00 15.11 4.97
CA CYS A 75 39.32 14.50 5.05
C CYS A 75 40.39 15.40 5.71
N THR A 76 40.03 16.61 6.13
CA THR A 76 40.96 17.59 6.69
C THR A 76 40.98 17.58 8.21
N GLY A 77 41.93 18.31 8.80
CA GLY A 77 42.05 18.48 10.25
C GLY A 77 41.13 19.56 10.83
N ASP A 78 40.39 20.30 10.00
CA ASP A 78 39.58 21.44 10.40
C ASP A 78 38.08 21.20 10.15
N LEU A 79 37.21 21.92 10.85
CA LEU A 79 35.77 21.90 10.56
C LEU A 79 35.50 22.42 9.14
N GLN A 80 34.70 21.69 8.36
CA GLN A 80 34.29 22.11 7.02
C GLN A 80 32.79 22.28 6.95
N ARG A 81 32.35 23.41 6.37
CA ARG A 81 30.96 23.58 5.95
C ARG A 81 30.82 23.12 4.51
N SER A 82 30.06 22.06 4.31
CA SER A 82 29.81 21.46 2.99
C SER A 82 28.36 21.70 2.57
N THR A 83 28.14 21.95 1.29
CA THR A 83 26.79 22.06 0.72
C THR A 83 26.40 20.73 0.08
N VAL A 84 25.34 20.10 0.59
CA VAL A 84 24.71 18.92 -0.01
C VAL A 84 23.56 19.38 -0.89
N ASN A 85 23.70 19.21 -2.21
CA ASN A 85 22.60 19.38 -3.15
C ASN A 85 21.83 18.07 -3.27
N TRP A 86 20.51 18.13 -3.12
CA TRP A 86 19.69 16.93 -3.15
C TRP A 86 18.35 17.18 -3.83
N SER A 87 17.77 16.10 -4.35
CA SER A 87 16.41 16.02 -4.85
C SER A 87 15.85 14.67 -4.43
N ASP A 88 14.61 14.66 -3.97
CA ASP A 88 13.89 13.46 -3.53
C ASP A 88 12.48 13.45 -4.11
N THR A 89 12.04 12.28 -4.58
CA THR A 89 10.71 12.09 -5.15
C THR A 89 9.97 11.06 -4.32
N THR A 90 8.88 11.48 -3.70
CA THR A 90 8.00 10.61 -2.93
C THR A 90 6.75 10.30 -3.74
N GLY A 91 6.43 9.02 -3.91
CA GLY A 91 5.23 8.56 -4.60
C GLY A 91 4.10 8.20 -3.64
N GLU A 92 2.91 8.04 -4.21
CA GLU A 92 1.75 7.47 -3.54
C GLU A 92 1.78 5.93 -3.49
N SER A 93 0.94 5.35 -2.65
CA SER A 93 0.60 3.93 -2.63
C SER A 93 -0.88 3.74 -2.29
N ASN A 94 -1.42 2.55 -2.55
CA ASN A 94 -2.80 2.21 -2.21
C ASN A 94 -2.93 0.80 -1.64
N SER A 95 -4.14 0.46 -1.16
CA SER A 95 -4.48 -0.84 -0.57
C SER A 95 -4.29 -2.06 -1.50
N PHE A 96 -4.03 -1.85 -2.79
CA PHE A 96 -3.81 -2.92 -3.76
C PHE A 96 -2.34 -3.07 -4.19
N GLY A 97 -1.44 -2.26 -3.62
CA GLY A 97 -0.01 -2.37 -3.83
C GLY A 97 0.47 -1.93 -5.22
N VAL A 98 -0.34 -1.12 -5.92
CA VAL A 98 0.00 -0.54 -7.23
C VAL A 98 -0.15 0.97 -7.12
N SER A 99 0.65 1.75 -7.87
CA SER A 99 0.46 3.20 -7.89
C SER A 99 -0.82 3.54 -8.66
N LEU A 100 -1.55 4.58 -8.24
CA LEU A 100 -2.72 5.04 -9.00
C LEU A 100 -2.29 5.50 -10.39
N SER A 101 -1.11 6.11 -10.51
CA SER A 101 -0.53 6.44 -11.83
C SER A 101 -0.38 5.25 -12.81
N ALA A 102 -0.28 4.02 -12.32
CA ALA A 102 -0.27 2.81 -13.15
C ALA A 102 -1.68 2.23 -13.40
N GLU A 103 -2.69 2.76 -12.73
CA GLU A 103 -4.12 2.43 -12.86
C GLU A 103 -4.76 3.36 -13.89
N TYR A 104 -4.65 2.97 -15.15
CA TYR A 104 -5.25 3.71 -16.27
C TYR A 104 -6.77 3.80 -16.11
N GLY A 105 -7.32 5.02 -16.21
CA GLY A 105 -8.75 5.29 -16.01
C GLY A 105 -9.12 5.52 -14.54
N PHE A 106 -8.82 4.57 -13.66
CA PHE A 106 -9.19 4.69 -12.24
C PHE A 106 -8.44 5.82 -11.50
N SER A 107 -7.21 6.15 -11.88
CA SER A 107 -6.49 7.30 -11.30
C SER A 107 -7.24 8.62 -11.40
N GLU A 108 -7.89 8.89 -12.54
CA GLU A 108 -8.64 10.13 -12.73
C GLU A 108 -9.95 10.12 -11.94
N VAL A 109 -10.64 8.98 -11.90
CA VAL A 109 -11.81 8.79 -11.02
C VAL A 109 -11.44 9.05 -9.56
N PHE A 110 -10.30 8.52 -9.12
CA PHE A 110 -9.82 8.72 -7.76
C PHE A 110 -9.53 10.19 -7.46
N LYS A 111 -8.74 10.88 -8.30
CA LYS A 111 -8.45 12.32 -8.11
C LYS A 111 -9.71 13.16 -8.02
N VAL A 112 -10.67 12.96 -8.92
CA VAL A 112 -11.98 13.66 -8.90
C VAL A 112 -12.76 13.33 -7.63
N SER A 113 -12.73 12.08 -7.19
CA SER A 113 -13.39 11.64 -5.95
C SER A 113 -12.82 12.35 -4.73
N ILE A 114 -11.49 12.47 -4.64
CA ILE A 114 -10.80 13.20 -3.57
C ILE A 114 -11.11 14.69 -3.62
N GLU A 115 -11.03 15.32 -4.79
CA GLU A 115 -11.37 16.74 -4.96
C GLU A 115 -12.82 17.02 -4.56
N THR A 116 -13.76 16.15 -4.97
CA THR A 116 -15.17 16.28 -4.61
C THR A 116 -15.41 16.10 -3.12
N SER A 117 -14.72 15.14 -2.50
CA SER A 117 -14.93 14.76 -1.09
C SER A 117 -14.28 15.74 -0.11
N TYR A 118 -13.09 16.23 -0.45
CA TYR A 118 -12.24 16.99 0.48
C TYR A 118 -11.91 18.41 -0.01
N GLN A 119 -12.40 18.81 -1.20
CA GLN A 119 -12.14 20.12 -1.82
C GLN A 119 -10.67 20.41 -2.09
N HIS A 120 -9.83 19.38 -2.11
CA HIS A 120 -8.37 19.45 -2.24
C HIS A 120 -7.91 18.47 -3.32
N THR A 121 -6.84 18.83 -4.05
CA THR A 121 -6.27 17.97 -5.09
C THR A 121 -5.38 16.88 -4.50
N TRP A 122 -5.40 15.69 -5.10
CA TRP A 122 -4.47 14.61 -4.78
C TRP A 122 -3.21 14.68 -5.63
N GLU A 123 -2.04 14.52 -5.02
CA GLU A 123 -0.76 14.41 -5.72
C GLU A 123 -0.26 12.97 -5.69
N SER A 124 -0.05 12.40 -6.89
CA SER A 124 0.46 11.03 -7.01
C SER A 124 1.96 10.90 -6.76
N SER A 125 2.67 12.01 -6.89
CA SER A 125 4.08 12.10 -6.56
C SER A 125 4.45 13.55 -6.30
N HIS A 126 5.36 13.78 -5.36
CA HIS A 126 5.94 15.09 -5.10
C HIS A 126 7.46 14.99 -5.16
N THR A 127 8.08 15.90 -5.91
CA THR A 127 9.53 16.05 -5.96
C THR A 127 9.94 17.31 -5.21
N GLU A 128 10.77 17.14 -4.20
CA GLU A 128 11.38 18.22 -3.43
C GLU A 128 12.89 18.26 -3.72
N GLY A 129 13.48 19.45 -3.79
CA GLY A 129 14.92 19.57 -3.98
C GLY A 129 15.48 20.88 -3.44
N GLN A 130 16.57 20.80 -2.70
CA GLN A 130 17.21 21.93 -2.02
C GLN A 130 18.73 21.77 -1.95
N ALA A 131 19.41 22.85 -1.54
CA ALA A 131 20.81 22.82 -1.14
C ALA A 131 20.89 23.06 0.37
N THR A 132 21.42 22.09 1.10
CA THR A 132 21.52 22.14 2.57
C THR A 132 22.99 22.17 2.98
N ASN A 133 23.35 23.14 3.82
CA ASN A 133 24.70 23.21 4.37
C ASN A 133 24.80 22.31 5.60
N VAL A 134 25.86 21.51 5.68
CA VAL A 134 26.19 20.61 6.80
C VAL A 134 27.59 20.95 7.31
N ASP A 135 27.73 21.13 8.62
CA ASP A 135 29.02 21.34 9.27
C ASP A 135 29.65 19.99 9.64
N VAL A 136 30.64 19.55 8.88
CA VAL A 136 31.29 18.24 8.99
C VAL A 136 32.61 18.36 9.72
N ARG A 137 32.76 17.64 10.84
CA ARG A 137 33.99 17.67 11.65
C ARG A 137 35.15 16.91 10.99
N PRO A 138 36.40 17.16 11.40
CA PRO A 138 37.57 16.42 10.93
C PRO A 138 37.37 14.91 11.03
N GLY A 139 37.56 14.20 9.93
CA GLY A 139 37.44 12.74 9.90
C GLY A 139 36.01 12.18 9.96
N GLU A 140 34.99 13.03 9.84
CA GLU A 140 33.57 12.66 9.75
C GLU A 140 33.04 12.76 8.31
N LYS A 141 31.91 12.09 8.07
CA LYS A 141 31.00 12.37 6.97
C LYS A 141 29.78 13.10 7.49
N GLY A 142 29.18 13.95 6.67
CA GLY A 142 27.89 14.57 6.93
C GLY A 142 26.91 14.30 5.80
N TRP A 143 25.64 14.09 6.13
CA TRP A 143 24.58 13.85 5.15
C TRP A 143 23.28 14.54 5.56
N VAL A 144 22.36 14.59 4.61
CA VAL A 144 21.02 15.14 4.81
C VAL A 144 20.04 14.00 4.73
N GLU A 145 19.07 13.97 5.64
CA GLU A 145 17.92 13.07 5.55
C GLU A 145 16.64 13.88 5.37
N ARG A 146 15.74 13.36 4.53
CA ARG A 146 14.38 13.87 4.36
C ARG A 146 13.37 12.83 4.81
N ALA A 147 12.40 13.26 5.59
CA ALA A 147 11.18 12.51 5.88
C ALA A 147 9.98 13.26 5.28
N PRO A 148 9.37 12.76 4.19
CA PRO A 148 8.28 13.46 3.52
C PRO A 148 7.05 13.56 4.41
N LYS A 149 6.26 14.62 4.24
CA LYS A 149 4.94 14.73 4.84
C LYS A 149 3.92 14.04 3.95
N MET A 150 3.19 13.09 4.52
CA MET A 150 2.25 12.21 3.84
C MET A 150 0.84 12.40 4.39
N GLN A 151 -0.16 12.03 3.60
CA GLN A 151 -1.57 11.97 3.97
C GLN A 151 -2.16 10.63 3.58
N LYS A 152 -3.02 10.11 4.45
CA LYS A 152 -3.79 8.90 4.20
C LYS A 152 -5.27 9.23 4.09
N VAL A 153 -5.92 8.64 3.10
CA VAL A 153 -7.37 8.69 2.93
C VAL A 153 -7.93 7.28 2.97
N HIS A 154 -9.09 7.16 3.59
CA HIS A 154 -9.81 5.92 3.82
C HIS A 154 -11.24 6.09 3.35
N GLY A 155 -11.83 5.05 2.77
CA GLY A 155 -13.23 5.07 2.40
C GLY A 155 -13.66 3.84 1.62
N THR A 156 -14.87 3.92 1.08
CA THR A 156 -15.49 2.82 0.32
C THR A 156 -16.04 3.37 -0.98
N TYR A 157 -15.70 2.74 -2.10
CA TYR A 157 -16.35 2.97 -3.38
C TYR A 157 -17.68 2.22 -3.45
N GLU A 158 -18.76 2.94 -3.75
CA GLU A 158 -20.05 2.37 -4.13
C GLU A 158 -20.21 2.47 -5.64
N MET A 159 -20.41 1.32 -6.29
CA MET A 159 -20.49 1.19 -7.74
C MET A 159 -21.84 0.63 -8.15
N HIS A 160 -22.55 1.33 -9.04
CA HIS A 160 -23.83 0.87 -9.59
C HIS A 160 -23.63 0.49 -11.05
N PHE A 161 -23.99 -0.74 -11.41
CA PHE A 161 -23.91 -1.26 -12.76
C PHE A 161 -25.30 -1.27 -13.42
N PRO A 162 -25.41 -0.90 -14.71
CA PRO A 162 -26.67 -0.97 -15.44
C PRO A 162 -27.14 -2.42 -15.65
N ASP A 163 -26.19 -3.34 -15.82
CA ASP A 163 -26.39 -4.78 -15.93
C ASP A 163 -25.64 -5.51 -14.81
N LYS A 164 -26.05 -6.74 -14.49
CA LYS A 164 -25.37 -7.51 -13.44
C LYS A 164 -23.89 -7.74 -13.78
N PHE A 165 -23.01 -7.27 -12.92
CA PHE A 165 -21.59 -7.61 -12.92
C PHE A 165 -21.34 -8.65 -11.82
N TYR A 166 -20.96 -9.87 -12.23
CA TYR A 166 -20.84 -11.02 -11.32
C TYR A 166 -22.08 -11.20 -10.43
N ASP A 167 -23.25 -11.26 -11.06
CA ASP A 167 -24.58 -11.42 -10.45
C ASP A 167 -25.10 -10.29 -9.54
N HIS A 168 -24.35 -9.20 -9.39
CA HIS A 168 -24.72 -8.04 -8.56
C HIS A 168 -24.85 -6.77 -9.40
N TYR A 169 -25.79 -5.91 -9.01
CA TYR A 169 -25.94 -4.56 -9.58
C TYR A 169 -25.16 -3.51 -8.80
N ILE A 170 -24.91 -3.74 -7.51
CA ILE A 170 -24.25 -2.78 -6.62
C ILE A 170 -23.08 -3.49 -5.95
N TRP A 171 -21.92 -2.85 -5.99
CA TRP A 171 -20.70 -3.32 -5.35
C TRP A 171 -20.15 -2.26 -4.39
N TYR A 172 -19.55 -2.72 -3.31
CA TYR A 172 -18.82 -1.90 -2.35
C TYR A 172 -17.38 -2.39 -2.30
N GLN A 173 -16.42 -1.46 -2.41
CA GLN A 173 -15.01 -1.78 -2.34
C GLN A 173 -14.28 -0.78 -1.43
N ASP A 174 -13.74 -1.27 -0.32
CA ASP A 174 -12.89 -0.47 0.55
C ASP A 174 -11.60 -0.07 -0.18
N PHE A 175 -11.17 1.15 0.07
CA PHE A 175 -10.03 1.75 -0.61
C PHE A 175 -9.26 2.65 0.34
N ASP A 176 -7.95 2.39 0.41
CA ASP A 176 -7.01 3.24 1.14
C ASP A 176 -5.96 3.75 0.15
N ALA A 177 -5.63 5.03 0.27
CA ALA A 177 -4.49 5.62 -0.43
C ALA A 177 -3.63 6.45 0.52
N ASP A 178 -2.33 6.39 0.29
CA ASP A 178 -1.29 7.11 1.02
C ASP A 178 -0.47 7.90 0.01
N GLY A 179 -0.35 9.21 0.17
CA GLY A 179 0.29 10.07 -0.81
C GLY A 179 0.92 11.31 -0.18
N PRO A 180 1.79 12.02 -0.91
CA PRO A 180 2.38 13.25 -0.42
C PRO A 180 1.31 14.32 -0.12
N VAL A 181 1.58 15.14 0.90
CA VAL A 181 0.79 16.36 1.13
C VAL A 181 1.23 17.44 0.14
N PRO A 182 0.32 17.98 -0.69
CA PRO A 182 0.65 18.99 -1.69
C PRO A 182 1.43 20.16 -1.13
N GLY A 183 2.53 20.50 -1.80
CA GLY A 183 3.37 21.65 -1.43
C GLY A 183 4.13 21.52 -0.10
N SER A 184 4.16 20.34 0.52
CA SER A 184 4.91 20.12 1.75
C SER A 184 6.34 19.65 1.48
N THR A 185 7.31 20.35 2.08
CA THR A 185 8.72 19.96 2.03
C THR A 185 9.00 18.70 2.86
N GLY A 186 8.26 18.47 3.95
CA GLY A 186 8.59 17.44 4.95
C GLY A 186 9.69 17.90 5.93
N ASP A 187 10.15 16.97 6.76
CA ASP A 187 11.22 17.22 7.73
C ASP A 187 12.58 17.00 7.07
N ILE A 188 13.49 17.97 7.24
CA ILE A 188 14.87 17.91 6.74
C ILE A 188 15.81 17.96 7.94
N THR A 189 16.68 16.97 8.04
CA THR A 189 17.65 16.84 9.13
C THR A 189 19.07 16.70 8.58
N GLN A 190 20.03 17.21 9.34
CA GLN A 190 21.45 17.11 9.02
C GLN A 190 22.10 16.19 10.04
N HIS A 191 22.94 15.30 9.56
CA HIS A 191 23.61 14.30 10.37
C HIS A 191 25.11 14.32 10.10
N THR A 192 25.89 13.95 11.12
CA THR A 192 27.31 13.63 10.94
C THR A 192 27.67 12.38 11.73
N ALA A 193 28.68 11.66 11.23
CA ALA A 193 29.25 10.51 11.92
C ALA A 193 30.72 10.33 11.52
N PRO A 194 31.56 9.72 12.39
CA PRO A 194 32.90 9.30 12.02
C PRO A 194 32.89 8.46 10.74
N MET A 195 33.83 8.74 9.83
CA MET A 195 34.04 7.89 8.67
C MET A 195 34.52 6.51 9.11
N THR A 196 33.97 5.47 8.49
CA THR A 196 34.54 4.12 8.56
C THR A 196 35.92 4.09 7.91
N ASP A 197 36.72 3.07 8.21
CA ASP A 197 38.06 2.90 7.59
C ASP A 197 37.95 2.75 6.06
N GLN A 198 36.88 2.09 5.59
CA GLN A 198 36.60 1.96 4.16
C GLN A 198 36.32 3.33 3.52
N GLU A 199 35.37 4.10 4.07
CA GLU A 199 35.04 5.44 3.54
C GLU A 199 36.26 6.36 3.56
N ARG A 200 37.08 6.29 4.61
CA ARG A 200 38.33 7.05 4.69
C ARG A 200 39.29 6.66 3.57
N SER A 201 39.46 5.37 3.31
CA SER A 201 40.32 4.88 2.22
C SER A 201 39.79 5.26 0.83
N GLU A 202 38.47 5.30 0.65
CA GLU A 202 37.83 5.59 -0.64
C GLU A 202 37.80 7.09 -0.96
N HIS A 203 37.69 7.94 0.06
CA HIS A 203 37.46 9.38 -0.13
C HIS A 203 38.63 10.29 0.28
N CYS A 204 39.56 9.84 1.13
CA CYS A 204 40.57 10.71 1.73
C CYS A 204 42.03 10.50 1.28
N GLY A 205 42.32 9.41 0.55
CA GLY A 205 43.66 9.13 0.02
C GLY A 205 44.64 8.53 1.03
#